data_AF-A0A7R9MBW8-F1
#
_entry.id   AF-A0A7R9MBW8-F1
#
_cell.length_a   1.000
_cell.length_b   1.000
_cell.length_c   1.000
_cell.angle_alpha   90.00
_cell.angle_beta   90.00
_cell.angle_gamma   90.00
#
_symmetry.space_group_name_H-M   'P 1'
#
loop_
_entity.id
_entity.type
_entity.pdbx_description
1 polymer ?
#
loop_
_entity_poly.entity_id
_entity_poly.type
_entity_poly.pdbx_seq_one_letter_code
_entity_poly.pdbx_strand_id
1 'polypeptide(L)'
;MADGFGLRWAFMGPWETAHLNATGMKEYFEKYRKSMSSVCHDFGPVPTFEGKGADIVVKEMHKRIPVEDLPERRKWRDERLIALSQLKKKLDQ
;
A
#
# COMPACT_ATOMS: atom_id res chain seq x y z
N MET A 1 -2.24 2.28 -5.55
CA MET A 1 -2.31 1.61 -4.23
C MET A 1 -3.73 1.59 -3.70
N ALA A 2 -4.37 2.75 -3.50
CA ALA A 2 -5.71 2.85 -2.92
C ALA A 2 -6.79 2.05 -3.67
N ASP A 3 -6.81 2.10 -5.01
CA ASP A 3 -7.88 1.48 -5.83
C ASP A 3 -7.56 0.04 -6.28
N GLY A 4 -6.64 -0.65 -5.59
CA GLY A 4 -6.19 -1.99 -5.99
C GLY A 4 -5.64 -2.78 -4.81
N PHE A 5 -4.30 -2.92 -4.73
CA PHE A 5 -3.63 -3.65 -3.64
C PHE A 5 -4.06 -3.21 -2.23
N GLY A 6 -4.34 -1.92 -2.02
CA GLY A 6 -4.77 -1.41 -0.72
C GLY A 6 -6.13 -1.95 -0.25
N LEU A 7 -7.01 -2.37 -1.16
CA LEU A 7 -8.34 -2.88 -0.81
C LEU A 7 -8.24 -4.20 -0.04
N ARG A 8 -7.45 -5.16 -0.54
CA ARG A 8 -7.24 -6.43 0.16
C ARG A 8 -6.46 -6.26 1.46
N TRP A 9 -5.52 -5.32 1.50
CA TRP A 9 -4.70 -5.04 2.68
C TRP A 9 -5.46 -4.36 3.81
N ALA A 10 -6.66 -3.83 3.55
CA ALA A 10 -7.57 -3.40 4.60
C ALA A 10 -8.10 -4.58 5.44
N PHE A 11 -8.07 -5.80 4.90
CA PHE A 11 -8.67 -6.99 5.51
C PHE A 11 -7.65 -8.06 5.90
N MET A 12 -6.65 -8.30 5.06
CA MET A 12 -5.69 -9.40 5.22
C MET A 12 -4.25 -8.93 5.03
N GLY A 13 -3.33 -9.60 5.72
CA GLY A 13 -1.89 -9.35 5.58
C GLY A 13 -1.33 -9.83 4.24
N PRO A 14 -0.10 -9.43 3.87
CA PRO A 14 0.53 -9.86 2.61
C PRO A 14 0.80 -11.37 2.54
N TRP A 15 1.06 -12.03 3.68
CA TRP A 15 1.27 -13.48 3.71
C TRP A 15 -0.02 -14.26 3.55
N GLU A 16 -1.08 -13.85 4.23
CA GLU A 16 -2.42 -14.42 4.02
C GLU A 16 -2.90 -14.18 2.59
N THR A 17 -2.65 -12.99 2.04
CA THR A 17 -2.88 -12.68 0.62
C THR A 17 -2.14 -13.67 -0.29
N ALA A 18 -0.84 -13.91 -0.06
CA ALA A 18 -0.09 -14.86 -0.86
C ALA A 18 -0.62 -16.29 -0.69
N HIS A 19 -1.01 -16.68 0.53
CA HIS A 19 -1.57 -17.99 0.81
C HIS A 19 -2.88 -18.22 0.05
N LEU A 20 -3.77 -17.22 0.01
CA LEU A 20 -5.07 -17.27 -0.63
C LEU A 20 -5.03 -17.04 -2.16
N ASN A 21 -3.98 -16.41 -2.69
CA ASN A 21 -3.78 -16.23 -4.14
C ASN A 21 -3.32 -17.51 -4.85
N ALA A 22 -3.07 -18.58 -4.11
CA ALA A 22 -2.74 -19.90 -4.61
C ALA A 22 -3.43 -20.96 -3.74
N THR A 23 -3.13 -22.24 -3.97
CA THR A 23 -3.52 -23.36 -3.11
C THR A 23 -2.57 -23.43 -1.91
N GLY A 24 -2.44 -22.32 -1.19
CA GLY A 24 -1.52 -22.15 -0.07
C GLY A 24 -0.11 -21.67 -0.45
N MET A 25 0.66 -21.32 0.58
CA MET A 25 1.98 -20.69 0.43
C MET A 25 3.00 -21.53 -0.35
N LYS A 26 2.92 -22.86 -0.27
CA LYS A 26 3.85 -23.74 -0.97
C LYS A 26 3.72 -23.58 -2.50
N GLU A 27 2.49 -23.70 -3.01
CA GLU A 27 2.22 -23.50 -4.44
C GLU A 27 2.53 -22.06 -4.85
N TYR A 28 2.23 -21.08 -3.99
CA TYR A 28 2.56 -19.68 -4.26
C TYR A 28 4.07 -19.50 -4.51
N PHE A 29 4.94 -20.08 -3.68
CA PHE A 29 6.38 -20.00 -3.90
C PHE A 29 6.82 -20.79 -5.14
N GLU A 30 6.25 -21.96 -5.42
CA GLU A 30 6.56 -22.72 -6.63
C GLU A 30 6.28 -21.88 -7.90
N LYS A 31 5.15 -21.16 -7.92
CA LYS A 31 4.73 -20.31 -9.03
C LYS A 31 5.53 -19.01 -9.13
N TYR A 32 5.68 -18.28 -8.02
CA TYR A 32 6.05 -16.87 -8.07
C TYR A 32 7.46 -16.55 -7.53
N ARG A 33 8.15 -17.47 -6.86
CA ARG A 33 9.46 -17.17 -6.23
C ARG A 33 10.51 -16.66 -7.22
N LYS A 34 10.54 -17.20 -8.44
CA LYS A 34 11.54 -16.82 -9.46
C LYS A 34 11.34 -15.37 -9.89
N SER A 35 10.11 -15.02 -10.24
CA SER A 35 9.74 -13.64 -10.59
C SER A 35 9.91 -12.68 -9.41
N MET A 36 9.51 -13.08 -8.20
CA MET A 36 9.72 -12.25 -7.00
C MET A 36 11.20 -11.97 -6.77
N SER A 37 12.05 -13.00 -6.83
CA SER A 37 13.50 -12.86 -6.66
C SER A 37 14.11 -11.99 -7.76
N SER A 38 13.69 -12.16 -9.01
CA SER A 38 14.16 -11.33 -10.14
C SER A 38 13.83 -9.86 -9.90
N VAL A 39 12.57 -9.56 -9.57
CA VAL A 39 12.13 -8.19 -9.28
C VAL A 39 12.92 -7.59 -8.11
N CYS A 40 13.16 -8.36 -7.04
CA CYS A 40 13.98 -7.88 -5.91
C CYS A 40 15.43 -7.59 -6.30
N HIS A 41 16.02 -8.36 -7.23
CA HIS A 41 17.37 -8.10 -7.73
C HIS A 41 17.46 -6.86 -8.61
N ASP A 42 16.37 -6.49 -9.28
CA ASP A 42 16.31 -5.30 -10.14
C ASP A 42 16.13 -3.99 -9.35
N PHE A 43 15.95 -4.06 -8.02
CA PHE A 43 15.83 -2.85 -7.20
C PHE A 43 17.17 -2.10 -7.17
N GLY A 44 17.09 -0.79 -7.41
CA GLY A 44 18.23 0.11 -7.32
C GLY A 44 18.76 0.26 -5.89
N PRO A 45 19.81 1.08 -5.70
CA PRO A 45 20.34 1.38 -4.37
C PRO A 45 19.28 2.01 -3.47
N VAL A 46 19.47 1.87 -2.16
CA VAL A 46 18.58 2.46 -1.15
C VAL A 46 18.50 3.98 -1.37
N PRO A 47 17.28 4.55 -1.54
CA PRO A 47 17.13 6.00 -1.72
C PRO A 47 17.61 6.78 -0.49
N THR A 48 18.24 7.94 -0.71
CA THR A 48 18.65 8.85 0.37
C THR A 48 17.53 9.79 0.84
N PHE A 49 16.43 9.87 0.07
CA PHE A 49 15.30 10.78 0.31
C PHE A 49 15.67 12.28 0.30
N GLU A 50 16.74 12.62 -0.42
CA GLU A 50 17.25 13.99 -0.57
C GLU A 50 17.44 14.37 -2.04
N GLY A 51 17.62 15.68 -2.29
CA GLY A 51 17.92 16.23 -3.61
C GLY A 51 16.74 16.15 -4.59
N LYS A 52 17.07 16.21 -5.90
CA LYS A 52 16.09 16.40 -6.98
C LYS A 52 14.93 15.39 -6.96
N GLY A 53 15.20 14.14 -6.58
CA GLY A 53 14.16 13.11 -6.49
C GLY A 53 13.11 13.42 -5.43
N ALA A 54 13.57 13.85 -4.24
CA ALA A 54 12.68 14.27 -3.15
C ALA A 54 11.91 15.54 -3.52
N ASP A 55 12.56 16.51 -4.17
CA ASP A 55 11.93 17.76 -4.62
C ASP A 55 10.76 17.50 -5.59
N ILE A 56 10.91 16.53 -6.49
CA ILE A 56 9.85 16.11 -7.41
C ILE A 56 8.66 15.54 -6.63
N VAL A 57 8.91 14.67 -5.64
CA VAL A 57 7.84 14.11 -4.80
C VAL A 57 7.10 15.22 -4.04
N VAL A 58 7.83 16.15 -3.43
CA VAL A 58 7.23 17.30 -2.72
C VAL A 58 6.36 18.12 -3.67
N LYS A 59 6.88 18.46 -4.85
CA LYS A 59 6.14 19.23 -5.87
C LYS A 59 4.84 18.53 -6.28
N GLU A 60 4.90 17.24 -6.62
CA GLU A 60 3.71 16.50 -7.04
C GLU A 60 2.70 16.30 -5.89
N MET A 61 3.19 16.15 -4.65
CA MET A 61 2.31 16.08 -3.48
C MET A 61 1.61 17.42 -3.22
N HIS A 62 2.32 18.55 -3.24
CA HIS A 62 1.72 19.88 -3.08
C HIS A 62 0.73 20.21 -4.21
N LYS A 63 1.02 19.79 -5.45
CA LYS A 63 0.10 19.96 -6.57
C LYS A 63 -1.23 19.23 -6.35
N ARG A 64 -1.18 18.06 -5.71
CA ARG A 64 -2.38 17.23 -5.44
C ARG A 64 -3.11 17.65 -4.18
N ILE A 65 -2.37 18.00 -3.13
CA ILE A 65 -2.87 18.40 -1.82
C ILE A 65 -2.02 19.60 -1.38
N PRO A 66 -2.49 20.83 -1.63
CA PRO A 66 -1.85 22.03 -1.12
C PRO A 66 -1.66 21.96 0.40
N VAL A 67 -0.62 22.63 0.93
CA VAL A 67 -0.24 22.52 2.35
C VAL A 67 -1.33 23.11 3.25
N GLU A 68 -1.98 24.16 2.78
CA GLU A 68 -3.13 24.82 3.38
C GLU A 68 -4.35 23.89 3.52
N ASP A 69 -4.51 22.92 2.62
CA ASP A 69 -5.63 21.97 2.61
C ASP A 69 -5.38 20.72 3.46
N LEU A 70 -4.19 20.58 4.05
CA LEU A 70 -3.84 19.41 4.87
C LEU A 70 -4.83 19.14 6.01
N PRO A 71 -5.34 20.15 6.75
CA PRO A 71 -6.33 19.90 7.80
C PRO A 71 -7.60 19.20 7.27
N GLU A 72 -8.15 19.69 6.16
CA GLU A 72 -9.34 19.12 5.54
C GLU A 72 -9.06 17.72 4.99
N ARG A 73 -7.90 17.52 4.35
CA ARG A 73 -7.53 16.22 3.82
C ARG A 73 -7.29 15.17 4.91
N ARG A 74 -6.78 15.57 6.08
CA ARG A 74 -6.66 14.69 7.25
C ARG A 74 -8.02 14.31 7.81
N LYS A 75 -8.95 15.27 7.94
CA LYS A 75 -10.33 14.99 8.36
C LYS A 75 -10.99 13.97 7.43
N TRP A 76 -10.88 14.18 6.12
CA TRP A 76 -11.36 13.25 5.09
C TRP A 76 -10.80 11.83 5.30
N ARG A 77 -9.49 11.71 5.58
CA ARG A 77 -8.82 10.41 5.81
C ARG A 77 -9.38 9.74 7.07
N ASP A 78 -9.49 10.49 8.16
CA ASP A 78 -9.87 9.94 9.46
C ASP A 78 -11.32 9.45 9.45
N GLU A 79 -12.24 10.17 8.81
CA GLU A 79 -13.62 9.72 8.60
C GLU A 79 -13.69 8.36 7.87
N ARG A 80 -12.83 8.15 6.86
CA ARG A 80 -12.77 6.90 6.10
C ARG A 80 -12.15 5.75 6.88
N LEU A 81 -11.16 6.04 7.73
CA LEU A 81 -10.59 5.04 8.63
C LEU A 81 -11.58 4.61 9.71
N ILE A 82 -12.39 5.54 10.24
CA ILE A 82 -13.47 5.23 11.17
C ILE A 82 -14.51 4.34 10.50
N ALA A 83 -14.99 4.72 9.31
CA ALA A 83 -15.94 3.92 8.55
C ALA A 83 -15.41 2.51 8.23
N LEU A 84 -14.14 2.40 7.82
CA LEU A 84 -13.50 1.10 7.57
C LEU A 84 -13.39 0.27 8.86
N SER A 85 -13.06 0.88 10.00
CA SER A 85 -13.01 0.18 11.29
C SER A 85 -14.37 -0.39 11.68
N GLN A 86 -15.44 0.39 11.50
CA GLN A 86 -16.81 -0.07 11.74
C GLN A 86 -17.21 -1.21 10.80
N LEU A 87 -16.87 -1.10 9.52
CA LEU A 87 -17.11 -2.15 8.53
C LEU A 87 -16.40 -3.46 8.94
N LYS A 88 -15.12 -3.40 9.30
CA LYS A 88 -14.36 -4.59 9.74
C LYS A 88 -15.01 -5.25 10.95
N LYS A 89 -15.35 -4.47 11.98
CA LYS A 89 -16.05 -4.99 13.17
C LYS A 89 -17.36 -5.70 12.84
N LYS A 90 -18.10 -5.24 11.82
CA LYS A 90 -19.34 -5.87 11.38
C LYS A 90 -19.10 -7.18 10.61
N LEU A 91 -18.00 -7.28 9.88
CA LEU A 91 -17.65 -8.46 9.08
C LEU A 91 -16.97 -9.56 9.92
N ASP A 92 -16.29 -9.17 11.01
CA ASP A 92 -15.60 -10.07 11.95
C ASP A 92 -16.50 -10.54 13.11
N GLN A 93 -17.78 -10.13 13.14
CA GLN A 93 -18.84 -10.63 14.02
C GLN A 93 -19.54 -11.83 13.39
#